data_AF-A0AAU0LMS9-F1
#
_entry.id   AF-A0AAU0LMS9-F1
#
_cell.length_a   1.000
_cell.length_b   1.000
_cell.length_c   1.000
_cell.angle_alpha   90.00
_cell.angle_beta   90.00
_cell.angle_gamma   90.00
#
_symmetry.space_group_name_H-M   'P 1'
#
loop_
_entity.id
_entity.type
_entity.pdbx_description
1 polymer ?
#
loop_
_entity_poly.entity_id
_entity_poly.type
_entity_poly.pdbx_seq_one_letter_code
_entity_poly.pdbx_strand_id
1 'polypeptide(L)'
;MKKYLKKYALVFPLLGIVLLFHNCQSSTPKEVKLHEESNTTTDIRSSKRINAAVIVQKVTFPNMPFAELIRLMNLTKDSSPAALWKTISALPPLEQMKKDSFDIENPLQRMELMLVPLRKMEIKFDQQQAKSDAEGLTYRLQNYVNYGKSSGEGFLANRENEGINLALNFPEGKHKEFAKVQIRINPKEYMIDKTGKTKVIAGITCQQAIYNKIDANDNILPKFVVWKSPRIPKGINLLHPYVFDEKEGILEIDAYLNADENSLLRFTTTAVVEKKFEPKDFEIREAHAKLDGAKDQNSIEKNVLDVVFH
;
A
#
# COMPACT_ATOMS: atom_id res chain seq x y z
N MET A 1 45.40 24.43 29.61
CA MET A 1 44.96 24.11 30.99
C MET A 1 44.40 22.69 30.98
N LYS A 2 45.23 21.65 31.16
CA LYS A 2 45.48 20.92 32.43
C LYS A 2 44.21 20.45 33.16
N LYS A 3 43.90 19.15 32.97
CA LYS A 3 43.58 18.08 33.96
C LYS A 3 42.75 18.42 35.19
N TYR A 4 41.70 17.61 35.45
CA TYR A 4 41.44 16.88 36.71
C TYR A 4 40.44 15.72 36.40
N LEU A 5 40.87 14.46 36.35
CA LEU A 5 40.92 13.42 37.42
C LEU A 5 39.52 13.00 37.96
N LYS A 6 39.03 11.75 37.80
CA LYS A 6 39.44 10.39 38.25
C LYS A 6 38.74 9.94 39.56
N LYS A 7 38.37 8.65 39.58
CA LYS A 7 37.94 7.78 40.70
C LYS A 7 36.43 7.86 41.01
N TYR A 8 35.68 6.75 41.05
CA TYR A 8 35.93 5.55 41.85
C TYR A 8 35.63 4.23 41.14
N ALA A 9 36.52 3.26 41.39
CA ALA A 9 36.32 1.82 41.26
C ALA A 9 36.84 1.19 42.57
N LEU A 10 36.41 -0.06 42.82
CA LEU A 10 36.73 -1.03 43.90
C LEU A 10 35.65 -1.22 44.98
N VAL A 11 35.35 -2.43 45.50
CA VAL A 11 35.52 -3.88 45.15
C VAL A 11 34.95 -4.68 46.35
N PHE A 12 34.11 -5.70 46.10
CA PHE A 12 33.89 -7.02 46.81
C PHE A 12 33.65 -7.11 48.35
N PRO A 13 33.28 -8.29 48.96
CA PRO A 13 33.15 -9.68 48.45
C PRO A 13 31.92 -10.54 48.91
N LEU A 14 31.82 -11.73 48.26
CA LEU A 14 31.34 -13.08 48.68
C LEU A 14 30.34 -13.27 49.84
N LEU A 15 29.32 -14.12 49.58
CA LEU A 15 29.15 -15.37 50.35
C LEU A 15 28.32 -16.39 49.52
N GLY A 16 28.83 -17.62 49.41
CA GLY A 16 28.15 -18.74 48.75
C GLY A 16 27.33 -19.58 49.73
N ILE A 17 26.30 -20.24 49.21
CA ILE A 17 25.74 -21.47 49.78
C ILE A 17 25.39 -22.40 48.61
N VAL A 18 26.17 -23.47 48.50
CA VAL A 18 25.81 -24.73 47.84
C VAL A 18 24.93 -25.50 48.80
N LEU A 19 23.78 -26.03 48.38
CA LEU A 19 23.27 -27.31 48.88
C LEU A 19 22.33 -27.96 47.84
N LEU A 20 22.67 -29.22 47.56
CA LEU A 20 21.98 -30.19 46.71
C LEU A 20 20.68 -30.66 47.37
N PHE A 21 19.64 -30.89 46.57
CA PHE A 21 18.73 -32.02 46.79
C PHE A 21 18.39 -32.71 45.46
N HIS A 22 18.49 -34.02 45.51
CA HIS A 22 18.24 -35.00 44.45
C HIS A 22 16.74 -35.15 44.12
N ASN A 23 16.51 -35.52 42.87
CA ASN A 23 15.48 -36.43 42.35
C ASN A 23 14.01 -36.20 42.75
N CYS A 24 13.26 -35.65 41.80
CA CYS A 24 11.92 -36.15 41.50
C CYS A 24 11.78 -36.30 39.97
N GLN A 25 11.63 -37.55 39.52
CA GLN A 25 11.24 -37.87 38.15
C GLN A 25 9.78 -37.41 37.93
N SER A 26 9.53 -36.64 36.88
CA SER A 26 8.27 -36.73 36.12
C SER A 26 8.37 -35.97 34.79
N SER A 27 8.23 -36.73 33.70
CA SER A 27 7.72 -36.36 32.38
C SER A 27 8.25 -35.09 31.69
N THR A 28 9.09 -35.33 30.68
CA THR A 28 9.49 -34.41 29.61
C THR A 28 8.34 -33.61 28.97
N PRO A 29 8.48 -32.28 28.84
CA PRO A 29 7.92 -31.52 27.73
C PRO A 29 8.97 -31.35 26.63
N LYS A 30 8.55 -31.58 25.39
CA LYS A 30 9.34 -31.47 24.16
C LYS A 30 10.16 -30.17 24.12
N GLU A 31 11.46 -30.34 24.01
CA GLU A 31 12.41 -29.31 23.64
C GLU A 31 12.02 -28.78 22.24
N VAL A 32 11.42 -27.58 22.21
CA VAL A 32 11.26 -26.81 20.98
C VAL A 32 12.65 -26.40 20.57
N LYS A 33 13.21 -27.06 19.55
CA LYS A 33 14.42 -26.61 18.86
C LYS A 33 14.20 -25.18 18.39
N LEU A 34 14.83 -24.23 19.10
CA LEU A 34 15.20 -22.94 18.54
C LEU A 34 16.04 -23.22 17.31
N HIS A 35 15.45 -23.01 16.14
CA HIS A 35 16.18 -23.08 14.89
C HIS A 35 17.13 -21.88 14.84
N GLU A 36 18.42 -22.19 14.89
CA GLU A 36 19.51 -21.30 14.52
C GLU A 36 19.19 -20.60 13.19
N GLU A 37 19.55 -19.32 13.12
CA GLU A 37 19.56 -18.48 11.93
C GLU A 37 20.37 -19.18 10.83
N SER A 38 19.67 -19.95 10.01
CA SER A 38 20.23 -20.49 8.79
C SER A 38 20.08 -19.45 7.69
N ASN A 39 21.23 -19.00 7.17
CA ASN A 39 21.37 -18.27 5.92
C ASN A 39 20.80 -19.11 4.76
N THR A 40 19.48 -19.14 4.62
CA THR A 40 18.82 -19.65 3.43
C THR A 40 18.28 -18.46 2.66
N THR A 41 19.03 -18.06 1.63
CA THR A 41 18.47 -17.55 0.38
C THR A 41 17.59 -18.67 -0.20
N THR A 42 16.44 -18.94 0.43
CA THR A 42 15.46 -19.88 -0.08
C THR A 42 15.09 -19.37 -1.46
N ASP A 43 15.43 -20.14 -2.50
CA ASP A 43 15.20 -19.77 -3.88
C ASP A 43 13.72 -19.41 -4.05
N ILE A 44 13.42 -18.11 -4.08
CA ILE A 44 12.06 -17.58 -4.10
C ILE A 44 11.33 -18.11 -5.36
N ARG A 45 12.08 -18.54 -6.38
CA ARG A 45 11.57 -19.12 -7.62
C ARG A 45 11.12 -20.58 -7.49
N SER A 46 11.53 -21.32 -6.45
CA SER A 46 11.10 -22.71 -6.22
C SER A 46 9.76 -22.81 -5.49
N SER A 47 9.24 -21.68 -4.97
CA SER A 47 7.98 -21.63 -4.24
C SER A 47 6.76 -21.66 -5.18
N LYS A 48 5.77 -22.49 -4.83
CA LYS A 48 4.52 -22.65 -5.60
C LYS A 48 3.81 -21.31 -5.82
N ARG A 49 3.47 -21.01 -7.08
CA ARG A 49 2.68 -19.85 -7.48
C ARG A 49 1.25 -19.97 -6.95
N ILE A 50 0.70 -18.86 -6.47
CA ILE A 50 -0.69 -18.75 -6.06
C ILE A 50 -1.52 -18.49 -7.32
N ASN A 51 -2.46 -19.38 -7.60
CA ASN A 51 -3.24 -19.35 -8.84
C ASN A 51 -4.51 -18.53 -8.73
N ALA A 52 -5.13 -18.48 -7.54
CA ALA A 52 -6.32 -17.69 -7.30
C ALA A 52 -6.40 -17.33 -5.81
N ALA A 53 -6.56 -16.04 -5.50
CA ALA A 53 -6.67 -15.56 -4.13
C ALA A 53 -7.38 -14.20 -4.03
N VAL A 54 -7.78 -13.88 -2.80
CA VAL A 54 -8.12 -12.53 -2.37
C VAL A 54 -6.91 -11.94 -1.63
N ILE A 55 -6.47 -10.75 -2.05
CA ILE A 55 -5.48 -9.91 -1.38
C ILE A 55 -6.23 -8.79 -0.66
N VAL A 56 -5.95 -8.61 0.62
CA VAL A 56 -6.46 -7.48 1.41
C VAL A 56 -5.30 -6.56 1.76
N GLN A 57 -5.40 -5.29 1.38
CA GLN A 57 -4.37 -4.29 1.66
C GLN A 57 -4.85 -3.28 2.70
N LYS A 58 -3.93 -2.89 3.57
CA LYS A 58 -4.09 -1.74 4.47
C LYS A 58 -3.34 -0.57 3.86
N VAL A 59 -4.01 0.59 3.80
CA VAL A 59 -3.39 1.85 3.41
C VAL A 59 -3.10 2.65 4.68
N THR A 60 -1.88 3.16 4.79
CA THR A 60 -1.43 3.93 5.95
C THR A 60 -0.59 5.12 5.52
N PHE A 61 -0.60 6.15 6.34
CA PHE A 61 0.42 7.21 6.30
C PHE A 61 1.24 7.06 7.58
N PRO A 62 2.33 6.26 7.58
CA PRO A 62 2.99 5.84 8.81
C PRO A 62 3.43 6.98 9.72
N ASN A 63 3.79 8.13 9.14
CA ASN A 63 4.28 9.28 9.89
C ASN A 63 3.28 10.44 9.92
N MET A 64 2.02 10.23 9.50
CA MET A 64 1.00 11.29 9.54
C MET A 64 0.21 11.18 10.85
N PRO A 65 0.28 12.17 11.75
CA PRO A 65 -0.27 12.06 13.10
C PRO A 65 -1.79 11.91 13.17
N PHE A 66 -2.52 12.32 12.12
CA PHE A 66 -3.98 12.27 12.04
C PHE A 66 -4.50 11.27 10.99
N ALA A 67 -3.66 10.33 10.51
CA ALA A 67 -4.06 9.32 9.53
C ALA A 67 -5.25 8.48 10.00
N GLU A 68 -5.25 8.07 11.27
CA GLU A 68 -6.33 7.26 11.83
C GLU A 68 -7.62 8.09 12.01
N LEU A 69 -7.49 9.36 12.39
CA LEU A 69 -8.63 10.27 12.48
C LEU A 69 -9.31 10.41 11.10
N ILE A 70 -8.53 10.69 10.05
CA ILE A 70 -9.06 10.82 8.68
C ILE A 70 -9.80 9.57 8.24
N ARG A 71 -9.26 8.38 8.55
CA ARG A 71 -9.87 7.11 8.20
C ARG A 71 -11.22 6.91 8.91
N LEU A 72 -11.33 7.36 10.16
CA LEU A 72 -12.53 7.21 10.99
C LEU A 72 -13.60 8.27 10.69
N MET A 73 -13.22 9.45 10.24
CA MET A 73 -14.19 10.44 9.82
C MET A 73 -15.05 9.89 8.69
N ASN A 74 -16.38 10.01 8.78
CA ASN A 74 -17.25 9.74 7.66
C ASN A 74 -17.47 11.06 6.90
N LEU A 75 -16.86 11.21 5.73
CA LEU A 75 -17.12 12.37 4.88
C LEU A 75 -18.49 12.17 4.21
N THR A 76 -19.45 12.97 4.64
CA THR A 76 -20.81 13.08 4.09
C THR A 76 -20.96 14.43 3.38
N LYS A 77 -22.14 14.70 2.80
CA LYS A 77 -22.48 16.01 2.22
C LYS A 77 -22.28 17.19 3.19
N ASP A 78 -22.43 16.96 4.50
CA ASP A 78 -22.22 17.96 5.55
C ASP A 78 -20.77 18.04 6.05
N SER A 79 -19.92 17.12 5.58
CA SER A 79 -18.49 17.02 5.89
C SER A 79 -17.69 16.85 4.60
N SER A 80 -17.76 17.89 3.76
CA SER A 80 -17.01 17.98 2.51
C SER A 80 -15.50 17.88 2.74
N PRO A 81 -14.68 17.61 1.70
CA PRO A 81 -13.23 17.70 1.79
C PRO A 81 -12.75 19.04 2.38
N ALA A 82 -13.49 20.14 2.15
CA ALA A 82 -13.20 21.44 2.76
C ALA A 82 -13.46 21.46 4.28
N ALA A 83 -14.51 20.79 4.76
CA ALA A 83 -14.76 20.63 6.19
C ALA A 83 -13.68 19.78 6.88
N LEU A 84 -13.19 18.74 6.20
CA LEU A 84 -12.02 17.98 6.64
C LEU A 84 -10.80 18.90 6.83
N TRP A 85 -10.47 19.69 5.81
CA TRP A 85 -9.33 20.62 5.90
C TRP A 85 -9.48 21.63 7.02
N LYS A 86 -10.66 22.25 7.15
CA LYS A 86 -10.97 23.15 8.26
C LYS A 86 -10.76 22.49 9.63
N THR A 87 -11.17 21.22 9.77
CA THR A 87 -11.02 20.46 11.02
C THR A 87 -9.55 20.18 11.33
N ILE A 88 -8.75 19.74 10.35
CA ILE A 88 -7.30 19.53 10.53
C ILE A 88 -6.59 20.84 10.90
N SER A 89 -6.93 21.94 10.21
CA SER A 89 -6.33 23.25 10.48
C SER A 89 -6.67 23.79 11.88
N ALA A 90 -7.77 23.33 12.49
CA ALA A 90 -8.21 23.73 13.82
C ALA A 90 -7.65 22.86 14.98
N LEU A 91 -6.85 21.82 14.70
CA LEU A 91 -6.26 20.96 15.74
C LEU A 91 -5.32 21.75 16.68
N PRO A 92 -5.21 21.41 17.97
CA PRO A 92 -4.37 22.12 18.94
C PRO A 92 -2.88 22.16 18.55
N PRO A 93 -2.10 23.17 18.98
CA PRO A 93 -0.68 23.33 18.61
C PRO A 93 0.22 22.12 18.89
N LEU A 94 -0.05 21.35 19.96
CA LEU A 94 0.72 20.13 20.28
C LEU A 94 0.51 19.00 19.25
N GLU A 95 -0.66 18.97 18.61
CA GLU A 95 -0.94 18.08 17.48
C GLU A 95 -0.46 18.67 16.16
N GLN A 96 -0.39 20.01 16.06
CA GLN A 96 0.25 20.71 14.94
C GLN A 96 1.77 20.54 14.93
N MET A 97 2.45 20.42 16.08
CA MET A 97 3.90 20.14 16.16
C MET A 97 4.29 18.74 15.67
N LYS A 98 3.33 17.84 15.47
CA LYS A 98 3.57 16.57 14.77
C LYS A 98 3.41 16.69 13.24
N LYS A 99 3.12 17.88 12.70
CA LYS A 99 2.96 18.14 11.26
C LYS A 99 4.27 18.05 10.46
N ASP A 100 5.42 17.97 11.12
CA ASP A 100 6.73 18.09 10.47
C ASP A 100 7.03 17.01 9.41
N SER A 101 6.21 15.95 9.31
CA SER A 101 6.36 14.84 8.36
C SER A 101 5.35 14.79 7.23
N PHE A 102 4.16 15.36 7.40
CA PHE A 102 3.10 15.38 6.38
C PHE A 102 2.54 16.79 6.32
N ASP A 103 2.96 17.52 5.29
CA ASP A 103 2.55 18.90 5.08
C ASP A 103 1.17 18.92 4.45
N ILE A 104 0.15 19.04 5.31
CA ILE A 104 -1.22 19.18 4.85
C ILE A 104 -1.44 20.44 4.03
N GLU A 105 -0.56 21.44 4.05
CA GLU A 105 -0.67 22.62 3.20
C GLU A 105 -0.17 22.35 1.77
N ASN A 106 0.63 21.30 1.57
CA ASN A 106 1.11 20.88 0.27
C ASN A 106 -0.06 20.41 -0.62
N PRO A 107 -0.36 21.10 -1.74
CA PRO A 107 -1.52 20.77 -2.57
C PRO A 107 -1.48 19.36 -3.18
N LEU A 108 -0.28 18.83 -3.47
CA LEU A 108 -0.11 17.49 -4.00
C LEU A 108 -0.48 16.44 -2.94
N GLN A 109 0.03 16.59 -1.72
CA GLN A 109 -0.29 15.67 -0.62
C GLN A 109 -1.77 15.69 -0.27
N ARG A 110 -2.40 16.88 -0.29
CA ARG A 110 -3.85 17.03 -0.13
C ARG A 110 -4.63 16.27 -1.19
N MET A 111 -4.26 16.45 -2.46
CA MET A 111 -4.90 15.79 -3.58
C MET A 111 -4.77 14.27 -3.45
N GLU A 112 -3.59 13.79 -3.10
CA GLU A 112 -3.33 12.37 -2.97
C GLU A 112 -4.13 11.73 -1.84
N LEU A 113 -4.25 12.41 -0.70
CA LEU A 113 -5.13 11.98 0.40
C LEU A 113 -6.58 11.73 -0.06
N MET A 114 -7.07 12.55 -0.98
CA MET A 114 -8.44 12.47 -1.49
C MET A 114 -8.61 11.38 -2.55
N LEU A 115 -7.58 11.17 -3.38
CA LEU A 115 -7.64 10.24 -4.50
C LEU A 115 -7.33 8.80 -4.10
N VAL A 116 -6.59 8.54 -3.01
CA VAL A 116 -6.21 7.17 -2.65
C VAL A 116 -7.32 6.41 -1.89
N PRO A 117 -7.42 5.08 -2.07
CA PRO A 117 -8.48 4.27 -1.46
C PRO A 117 -8.19 3.95 0.02
N LEU A 118 -8.30 4.95 0.90
CA LEU A 118 -7.88 4.88 2.30
C LEU A 118 -8.71 3.95 3.20
N ARG A 119 -9.96 3.65 2.83
CA ARG A 119 -10.86 2.86 3.69
C ARG A 119 -10.75 1.37 3.44
N LYS A 120 -10.65 0.99 2.17
CA LYS A 120 -10.65 -0.40 1.72
C LYS A 120 -9.84 -0.54 0.45
N MET A 121 -9.04 -1.61 0.37
CA MET A 121 -8.40 -2.05 -0.85
C MET A 121 -8.35 -3.59 -0.86
N GLU A 122 -9.17 -4.20 -1.70
CA GLU A 122 -9.23 -5.64 -1.88
C GLU A 122 -8.98 -5.96 -3.36
N ILE A 123 -8.14 -6.96 -3.64
CA ILE A 123 -7.86 -7.43 -5.00
C ILE A 123 -8.13 -8.92 -5.06
N LYS A 124 -9.05 -9.32 -5.93
CA LYS A 124 -9.31 -10.72 -6.29
C LYS A 124 -8.59 -11.01 -7.59
N PHE A 125 -7.95 -12.16 -7.69
CA PHE A 125 -7.32 -12.57 -8.95
C PHE A 125 -7.41 -14.07 -9.14
N ASP A 126 -7.38 -14.48 -10.40
CA ASP A 126 -7.06 -15.83 -10.82
C ASP A 126 -5.96 -15.80 -11.91
N GLN A 127 -5.85 -16.87 -12.71
CA GLN A 127 -4.85 -16.95 -13.78
C GLN A 127 -5.19 -16.12 -15.03
N GLN A 128 -6.44 -15.71 -15.19
CA GLN A 128 -6.97 -15.05 -16.39
C GLN A 128 -7.29 -13.57 -16.16
N GLN A 129 -7.60 -13.20 -14.93
CA GLN A 129 -8.13 -11.88 -14.63
C GLN A 129 -7.89 -11.45 -13.17
N ALA A 130 -8.14 -10.17 -12.92
CA ALA A 130 -8.25 -9.64 -11.57
C ALA A 130 -9.29 -8.53 -11.49
N LYS A 131 -9.81 -8.32 -10.29
CA LYS A 131 -10.72 -7.24 -9.94
C LYS A 131 -10.30 -6.65 -8.60
N SER A 132 -10.31 -5.33 -8.50
CA SER A 132 -10.24 -4.61 -7.24
C SER A 132 -11.61 -4.11 -6.80
N ASP A 133 -11.86 -4.17 -5.50
CA ASP A 133 -12.97 -3.51 -4.81
C ASP A 133 -12.34 -2.60 -3.74
N ALA A 134 -12.40 -1.29 -3.98
CA ALA A 134 -11.70 -0.27 -3.19
C ALA A 134 -12.64 0.86 -2.74
N GLU A 135 -12.30 1.51 -1.62
CA GLU A 135 -13.06 2.65 -1.09
C GLU A 135 -12.11 3.77 -0.64
N GLY A 136 -12.31 4.96 -1.19
CA GLY A 136 -11.71 6.20 -0.73
C GLY A 136 -12.54 6.87 0.36
N LEU A 137 -12.24 8.13 0.66
CA LEU A 137 -12.97 8.87 1.68
C LEU A 137 -14.43 9.13 1.27
N THR A 138 -14.64 9.53 0.00
CA THR A 138 -15.91 9.96 -0.58
C THR A 138 -16.43 9.03 -1.69
N TYR A 139 -15.63 8.06 -2.15
CA TYR A 139 -15.95 7.27 -3.34
C TYR A 139 -15.75 5.76 -3.13
N ARG A 140 -16.37 4.96 -4.00
CA ARG A 140 -16.07 3.54 -4.23
C ARG A 140 -15.49 3.35 -5.63
N LEU A 141 -14.55 2.43 -5.75
CA LEU A 141 -13.88 2.08 -7.00
C LEU A 141 -13.91 0.57 -7.21
N GLN A 142 -14.32 0.16 -8.40
CA GLN A 142 -14.11 -1.17 -8.93
C GLN A 142 -13.26 -1.05 -10.19
N ASN A 143 -12.22 -1.87 -10.29
CA ASN A 143 -11.40 -1.94 -11.50
C ASN A 143 -11.15 -3.42 -11.83
N TYR A 144 -11.48 -3.81 -13.05
CA TYR A 144 -11.36 -5.16 -13.57
C TYR A 144 -10.39 -5.19 -14.74
N VAL A 145 -9.56 -6.22 -14.78
CA VAL A 145 -8.58 -6.46 -15.84
C VAL A 145 -8.65 -7.90 -16.32
N ASN A 146 -8.69 -8.07 -17.64
CA ASN A 146 -8.52 -9.35 -18.30
C ASN A 146 -7.11 -9.44 -18.88
N TYR A 147 -6.31 -10.39 -18.42
CA TYR A 147 -4.91 -10.49 -18.82
C TYR A 147 -4.75 -10.94 -20.27
N GLY A 148 -5.57 -11.91 -20.71
CA GLY A 148 -5.47 -12.49 -22.05
C GLY A 148 -5.83 -11.49 -23.15
N LYS A 149 -6.89 -10.71 -22.93
CA LYS A 149 -7.38 -9.71 -23.89
C LYS A 149 -6.70 -8.35 -23.74
N SER A 150 -5.92 -8.13 -22.69
CA SER A 150 -5.40 -6.79 -22.37
C SER A 150 -6.52 -5.73 -22.41
N SER A 151 -7.64 -6.06 -21.79
CA SER A 151 -8.85 -5.24 -21.69
C SER A 151 -9.22 -5.05 -20.23
N GLY A 152 -10.16 -4.16 -19.94
CA GLY A 152 -10.61 -3.96 -18.57
C GLY A 152 -11.83 -3.07 -18.50
N GLU A 153 -12.37 -2.95 -17.30
CA GLU A 153 -13.50 -2.08 -17.03
C GLU A 153 -13.31 -1.41 -15.67
N GLY A 154 -13.84 -0.20 -15.54
CA GLY A 154 -13.76 0.57 -14.31
C GLY A 154 -15.13 1.12 -13.94
N PHE A 155 -15.41 1.19 -12.64
CA PHE A 155 -16.57 1.87 -12.10
C PHE A 155 -16.17 2.67 -10.86
N LEU A 156 -16.41 3.97 -10.89
CA LEU A 156 -16.16 4.90 -9.79
C LEU A 156 -17.47 5.58 -9.44
N ALA A 157 -17.86 5.61 -8.18
CA ALA A 157 -19.09 6.28 -7.75
C ALA A 157 -18.91 6.97 -6.40
N ASN A 158 -19.60 8.09 -6.21
CA ASN A 158 -19.63 8.78 -4.93
C ASN A 158 -20.42 7.91 -3.92
N ARG A 159 -19.95 7.87 -2.66
CA ARG A 159 -20.51 7.01 -1.60
C ARG A 159 -21.87 7.50 -1.11
N GLU A 160 -22.08 8.82 -1.11
CA GLU A 160 -23.31 9.45 -0.63
C GLU A 160 -24.34 9.61 -1.75
N ASN A 161 -23.89 9.72 -2.99
CA ASN A 161 -24.76 9.83 -4.17
C ASN A 161 -24.24 9.00 -5.35
N GLU A 162 -24.66 7.73 -5.44
CA GLU A 162 -24.26 6.85 -6.55
C GLU A 162 -24.74 7.34 -7.94
N GLY A 163 -25.66 8.31 -8.00
CA GLY A 163 -26.01 9.00 -9.25
C GLY A 163 -24.85 9.79 -9.86
N ILE A 164 -23.85 10.13 -9.05
CA ILE A 164 -22.58 10.73 -9.47
C ILE A 164 -21.58 9.60 -9.62
N ASN A 165 -21.45 9.10 -10.85
CA ASN A 165 -20.62 7.97 -11.17
C ASN A 165 -19.95 8.12 -12.53
N LEU A 166 -18.98 7.23 -12.74
CA LEU A 166 -18.21 7.11 -13.95
C LEU A 166 -17.95 5.62 -14.20
N ALA A 167 -18.37 5.14 -15.36
CA ALA A 167 -17.99 3.82 -15.86
C ALA A 167 -17.08 3.94 -17.07
N LEU A 168 -16.05 3.10 -17.10
CA LEU A 168 -15.05 3.03 -18.14
C LEU A 168 -15.02 1.64 -18.75
N ASN A 169 -14.81 1.61 -20.06
CA ASN A 169 -14.39 0.40 -20.76
C ASN A 169 -13.01 0.63 -21.38
N PHE A 170 -12.12 -0.33 -21.21
CA PHE A 170 -10.83 -0.40 -21.89
C PHE A 170 -10.87 -1.52 -22.92
N PRO A 171 -11.00 -1.18 -24.21
CA PRO A 171 -11.03 -2.18 -25.28
C PRO A 171 -9.77 -3.05 -25.31
N GLU A 172 -9.90 -4.21 -25.95
CA GLU A 172 -8.79 -5.16 -26.16
C GLU A 172 -7.55 -4.49 -26.78
N GLY A 173 -6.39 -4.84 -26.21
CA GLY A 173 -5.10 -4.27 -26.58
C GLY A 173 -4.90 -2.80 -26.18
N LYS A 174 -5.86 -2.18 -25.48
CA LYS A 174 -5.83 -0.76 -25.12
C LYS A 174 -6.01 -0.50 -23.63
N HIS A 175 -5.81 -1.51 -22.78
CA HIS A 175 -5.86 -1.30 -21.34
C HIS A 175 -4.85 -0.23 -20.89
N LYS A 176 -5.38 0.77 -20.18
CA LYS A 176 -4.65 1.88 -19.59
C LYS A 176 -5.04 2.00 -18.12
N GLU A 177 -4.25 2.77 -17.39
CA GLU A 177 -4.56 3.19 -16.04
C GLU A 177 -5.89 3.95 -15.97
N PHE A 178 -6.62 3.78 -14.87
CA PHE A 178 -7.79 4.57 -14.55
C PHE A 178 -7.31 5.98 -14.16
N ALA A 179 -7.46 6.94 -15.07
CA ALA A 179 -6.89 8.28 -14.94
C ALA A 179 -7.21 8.94 -13.59
N LYS A 180 -6.23 9.67 -13.03
CA LYS A 180 -6.22 10.34 -11.71
C LYS A 180 -6.30 9.44 -10.49
N VAL A 181 -7.03 8.33 -10.50
CA VAL A 181 -7.04 7.36 -9.38
C VAL A 181 -5.91 6.33 -9.46
N GLN A 182 -5.26 6.24 -10.63
CA GLN A 182 -4.04 5.49 -10.85
C GLN A 182 -2.99 6.36 -11.53
N ILE A 183 -1.74 6.21 -11.09
CA ILE A 183 -0.56 6.88 -11.62
C ILE A 183 0.38 5.81 -12.16
N ARG A 184 0.65 5.86 -13.47
CA ARG A 184 1.62 4.99 -14.11
C ARG A 184 3.03 5.47 -13.79
N ILE A 185 3.84 4.59 -13.21
CA ILE A 185 5.25 4.86 -12.95
C ILE A 185 6.05 4.51 -14.21
N ASN A 186 6.58 5.53 -14.87
CA ASN A 186 7.42 5.36 -16.06
C ASN A 186 8.84 4.98 -15.63
N PRO A 187 9.33 3.76 -15.92
CA PRO A 187 10.66 3.32 -15.48
C PRO A 187 11.81 4.16 -16.06
N LYS A 188 11.59 4.93 -17.14
CA LYS A 188 12.61 5.83 -17.70
C LYS A 188 12.86 7.07 -16.86
N GLU A 189 11.98 7.39 -15.93
CA GLU A 189 12.10 8.56 -15.03
C GLU A 189 12.79 8.19 -13.71
N TYR A 190 13.09 6.91 -13.49
CA TYR A 190 13.63 6.41 -12.22
C TYR A 190 14.87 5.54 -12.45
N MET A 191 15.86 5.71 -11.57
CA MET A 191 16.91 4.74 -11.34
C MET A 191 16.35 3.61 -10.45
N ILE A 192 16.50 2.36 -10.89
CA ILE A 192 15.86 1.19 -10.26
C ILE A 192 16.92 0.28 -9.63
N ASP A 193 16.94 0.24 -8.30
CA ASP A 193 17.87 -0.57 -7.52
C ASP A 193 17.19 -1.84 -6.99
N LYS A 194 17.71 -3.01 -7.40
CA LYS A 194 17.27 -4.31 -6.86
C LYS A 194 18.19 -4.70 -5.71
N THR A 195 17.71 -4.55 -4.48
CA THR A 195 18.61 -4.47 -3.30
C THR A 195 18.99 -5.83 -2.69
N GLY A 196 18.55 -6.95 -3.27
CA GLY A 196 18.75 -8.30 -2.71
C GLY A 196 18.03 -8.55 -1.37
N LYS A 197 17.49 -7.50 -0.74
CA LYS A 197 16.76 -7.57 0.53
C LYS A 197 15.46 -8.33 0.37
N THR A 198 15.14 -9.11 1.38
CA THR A 198 13.89 -9.88 1.47
C THR A 198 13.09 -9.49 2.72
N LYS A 199 11.77 -9.64 2.62
CA LYS A 199 10.82 -9.41 3.71
C LYS A 199 9.66 -10.38 3.52
N VAL A 200 9.09 -10.89 4.61
CA VAL A 200 7.86 -11.67 4.56
C VAL A 200 6.66 -10.74 4.74
N ILE A 201 5.73 -10.76 3.79
CA ILE A 201 4.48 -9.99 3.82
C ILE A 201 3.33 -10.98 3.67
N ALA A 202 2.41 -11.02 4.64
CA ALA A 202 1.29 -11.97 4.67
C ALA A 202 1.71 -13.43 4.42
N GLY A 203 2.85 -13.86 5.00
CA GLY A 203 3.39 -15.22 4.82
C GLY A 203 4.08 -15.48 3.47
N ILE A 204 4.29 -14.44 2.65
CA ILE A 204 4.93 -14.54 1.34
C ILE A 204 6.27 -13.81 1.36
N THR A 205 7.34 -14.51 0.99
CA THR A 205 8.65 -13.89 0.81
C THR A 205 8.65 -12.97 -0.42
N CYS A 206 9.02 -11.73 -0.19
CA CYS A 206 9.13 -10.67 -1.19
C CYS A 206 10.60 -10.24 -1.34
N GLN A 207 10.90 -9.70 -2.51
CA GLN A 207 12.16 -9.00 -2.82
C GLN A 207 11.89 -7.51 -2.97
N GLN A 208 12.83 -6.70 -2.52
CA GLN A 208 12.74 -5.24 -2.64
C GLN A 208 13.27 -4.74 -3.99
N ALA A 209 12.58 -3.76 -4.55
CA ALA A 209 13.14 -2.82 -5.51
C ALA A 209 12.91 -1.39 -5.04
N ILE A 210 13.88 -0.51 -5.28
CA ILE A 210 13.81 0.91 -4.95
C ILE A 210 13.85 1.69 -6.26
N TYR A 211 12.91 2.61 -6.41
CA TYR A 211 12.83 3.53 -7.54
C TYR A 211 13.20 4.91 -7.00
N ASN A 212 14.28 5.50 -7.52
CA ASN A 212 14.69 6.86 -7.18
C ASN A 212 14.57 7.73 -8.43
N LYS A 213 13.88 8.85 -8.35
CA LYS A 213 13.67 9.72 -9.50
C LYS A 213 15.01 10.25 -10.02
N ILE A 214 15.18 10.26 -11.34
CA ILE A 214 16.46 10.64 -11.98
C ILE A 214 16.68 12.15 -11.90
N ASP A 215 15.62 12.93 -12.13
CA ASP A 215 15.69 14.38 -11.98
C ASP A 215 15.58 14.76 -10.50
N ALA A 216 16.70 15.11 -9.89
CA ALA A 216 16.78 15.51 -8.49
C ALA A 216 16.05 16.83 -8.19
N ASN A 217 15.67 17.62 -9.21
CA ASN A 217 14.90 18.84 -9.01
C ASN A 217 13.38 18.58 -9.01
N ASP A 218 12.95 17.41 -9.51
CA ASP A 218 11.55 17.00 -9.46
C ASP A 218 11.25 16.28 -8.15
N ASN A 219 10.70 17.05 -7.21
CA ASN A 219 10.32 16.58 -5.89
C ASN A 219 8.93 15.91 -5.84
N ILE A 220 8.28 15.69 -6.98
CA ILE A 220 7.00 14.98 -7.05
C ILE A 220 7.27 13.49 -7.11
N LEU A 221 6.80 12.75 -6.10
CA LEU A 221 6.97 11.30 -5.99
C LEU A 221 8.45 10.86 -6.17
N PRO A 222 9.40 11.43 -5.42
CA PRO A 222 10.83 11.25 -5.71
C PRO A 222 11.33 9.82 -5.49
N LYS A 223 10.57 9.00 -4.76
CA LYS A 223 11.00 7.66 -4.37
C LYS A 223 9.84 6.71 -4.20
N PHE A 224 10.06 5.46 -4.60
CA PHE A 224 9.22 4.32 -4.22
C PHE A 224 10.07 3.19 -3.68
N VAL A 225 9.55 2.47 -2.69
CA VAL A 225 10.08 1.17 -2.28
C VAL A 225 8.96 0.15 -2.50
N VAL A 226 9.21 -0.83 -3.37
CA VAL A 226 8.22 -1.87 -3.68
C VAL A 226 8.73 -3.24 -3.22
N TRP A 227 7.83 -4.03 -2.67
CA TRP A 227 8.08 -5.43 -2.29
C TRP A 227 7.25 -6.35 -3.16
N LYS A 228 7.92 -7.20 -3.92
CA LYS A 228 7.29 -8.03 -4.96
C LYS A 228 7.64 -9.50 -4.82
N SER A 229 6.78 -10.39 -5.27
CA SER A 229 6.97 -11.85 -5.17
C SER A 229 6.54 -12.57 -6.44
N PRO A 230 7.35 -13.50 -6.98
CA PRO A 230 6.97 -14.30 -8.15
C PRO A 230 5.80 -15.27 -7.85
N ARG A 231 5.45 -15.46 -6.57
CA ARG A 231 4.27 -16.26 -6.17
C ARG A 231 2.96 -15.59 -6.57
N ILE A 232 2.97 -14.27 -6.79
CA ILE A 232 1.78 -13.47 -7.14
C ILE A 232 1.89 -13.06 -8.62
N PRO A 233 0.80 -13.18 -9.42
CA PRO A 233 0.82 -12.77 -10.82
C PRO A 233 1.01 -11.25 -10.97
N LYS A 234 1.87 -10.82 -11.91
CA LYS A 234 2.07 -9.39 -12.24
C LYS A 234 0.79 -8.62 -12.62
N GLY A 235 -0.25 -9.33 -13.07
CA GLY A 235 -1.49 -8.72 -13.51
C GLY A 235 -2.19 -7.89 -12.44
N ILE A 236 -1.97 -8.21 -11.15
CA ILE A 236 -2.49 -7.42 -10.04
C ILE A 236 -1.91 -5.99 -9.99
N ASN A 237 -0.73 -5.77 -10.58
CA ASN A 237 -0.05 -4.48 -10.52
C ASN A 237 -0.83 -3.38 -11.26
N LEU A 238 -1.69 -3.77 -12.21
CA LEU A 238 -2.61 -2.88 -12.91
C LEU A 238 -3.77 -2.39 -12.05
N LEU A 239 -3.93 -2.93 -10.84
CA LEU A 239 -5.02 -2.58 -9.93
C LEU A 239 -4.54 -1.74 -8.74
N HIS A 240 -3.22 -1.53 -8.59
CA HIS A 240 -2.71 -0.63 -7.56
C HIS A 240 -2.86 0.84 -7.97
N PRO A 241 -2.93 1.79 -7.01
CA PRO A 241 -2.92 3.22 -7.31
C PRO A 241 -1.63 3.67 -8.00
N TYR A 242 -0.50 3.05 -7.69
CA TYR A 242 0.76 3.24 -8.42
C TYR A 242 1.03 2.01 -9.28
N VAL A 243 1.00 2.18 -10.61
CA VAL A 243 1.11 1.09 -11.58
C VAL A 243 2.55 0.97 -12.05
N PHE A 244 3.20 -0.14 -11.68
CA PHE A 244 4.58 -0.46 -12.05
C PHE A 244 4.64 -1.57 -13.10
N ASP A 245 5.59 -1.50 -14.03
CA ASP A 245 5.90 -2.57 -14.99
C ASP A 245 6.85 -3.63 -14.39
N GLU A 246 6.42 -4.20 -13.26
CA GLU A 246 7.14 -5.28 -12.58
C GLU A 246 6.71 -6.66 -13.11
N LYS A 247 7.66 -7.60 -13.18
CA LYS A 247 7.40 -8.97 -13.66
C LYS A 247 6.74 -9.85 -12.59
N GLU A 248 6.83 -9.45 -11.34
CA GLU A 248 6.27 -10.08 -10.16
C GLU A 248 5.10 -9.26 -9.61
N GLY A 249 4.16 -9.92 -8.90
CA GLY A 249 3.09 -9.20 -8.21
C GLY A 249 3.60 -8.47 -6.98
N ILE A 250 3.15 -7.22 -6.81
CA ILE A 250 3.54 -6.34 -5.71
C ILE A 250 2.63 -6.57 -4.50
N LEU A 251 3.23 -6.67 -3.31
CA LEU A 251 2.52 -6.87 -2.05
C LEU A 251 2.68 -5.70 -1.08
N GLU A 252 3.67 -4.83 -1.28
CA GLU A 252 3.76 -3.56 -0.55
C GLU A 252 4.36 -2.46 -1.43
N ILE A 253 3.82 -1.26 -1.31
CA ILE A 253 4.28 -0.04 -1.97
C ILE A 253 4.43 1.04 -0.90
N ASP A 254 5.64 1.56 -0.76
CA ASP A 254 5.96 2.76 -0.03
C ASP A 254 6.18 3.89 -1.04
N ALA A 255 5.26 4.84 -1.10
CA ALA A 255 5.30 6.02 -1.96
C ALA A 255 5.69 7.24 -1.13
N TYR A 256 6.85 7.81 -1.43
CA TYR A 256 7.33 9.04 -0.81
C TYR A 256 6.77 10.21 -1.62
N LEU A 257 5.95 11.06 -1.01
CA LEU A 257 5.19 12.08 -1.74
C LEU A 257 5.98 13.35 -2.01
N ASN A 258 7.06 13.58 -1.27
CA ASN A 258 8.00 14.68 -1.46
C ASN A 258 9.41 14.26 -1.01
N ALA A 259 10.36 15.20 -1.02
CA ALA A 259 11.75 14.96 -0.62
C ALA A 259 11.93 14.65 0.88
N ASP A 260 10.94 14.96 1.72
CA ASP A 260 10.94 14.53 3.12
C ASP A 260 10.57 13.04 3.19
N GLU A 261 11.52 12.22 3.65
CA GLU A 261 11.32 10.78 3.79
C GLU A 261 10.19 10.42 4.75
N ASN A 262 9.76 11.36 5.60
CA ASN A 262 8.64 11.14 6.49
C ASN A 262 7.28 11.28 5.78
N SER A 263 7.21 11.93 4.61
CA SER A 263 5.99 12.07 3.83
C SER A 263 5.71 10.79 3.03
N LEU A 264 5.28 9.75 3.74
CA LEU A 264 5.14 8.38 3.23
C LEU A 264 3.68 7.92 3.22
N LEU A 265 3.24 7.43 2.06
CA LEU A 265 2.02 6.65 1.89
C LEU A 265 2.40 5.18 1.67
N ARG A 266 1.85 4.28 2.48
CA ARG A 266 2.16 2.85 2.45
C ARG A 266 0.91 2.02 2.18
N PHE A 267 0.97 1.19 1.14
CA PHE A 267 0.03 0.12 0.86
C PHE A 267 0.69 -1.19 1.27
N THR A 268 0.16 -1.90 2.27
CA THR A 268 0.71 -3.19 2.72
C THR A 268 -0.36 -4.27 2.63
N THR A 269 -0.06 -5.37 1.94
CA THR A 269 -0.89 -6.57 2.00
C THR A 269 -0.88 -7.17 3.40
N THR A 270 -2.06 -7.30 3.98
CA THR A 270 -2.28 -7.85 5.33
C THR A 270 -2.74 -9.31 5.29
N ALA A 271 -3.40 -9.73 4.20
CA ALA A 271 -3.84 -11.10 4.01
C ALA A 271 -3.79 -11.51 2.54
N VAL A 272 -3.47 -12.78 2.31
CA VAL A 272 -3.62 -13.47 1.02
C VAL A 272 -4.39 -14.77 1.29
N VAL A 273 -5.59 -14.88 0.75
CA VAL A 273 -6.50 -16.01 1.01
C VAL A 273 -6.77 -16.74 -0.29
N GLU A 274 -6.19 -17.93 -0.46
CA GLU A 274 -6.43 -18.77 -1.64
C GLU A 274 -7.89 -19.23 -1.69
N LYS A 275 -8.55 -19.00 -2.83
CA LYS A 275 -9.96 -19.38 -3.05
C LYS A 275 -10.21 -19.54 -4.55
N LYS A 276 -11.15 -20.41 -4.91
CA LYS A 276 -11.71 -20.47 -6.26
C LYS A 276 -12.76 -19.39 -6.47
N PHE A 277 -12.84 -18.88 -7.69
CA PHE A 277 -13.78 -17.86 -8.09
C PHE A 277 -14.67 -18.37 -9.21
N GLU A 278 -15.90 -17.88 -9.22
CA GLU A 278 -16.83 -17.98 -10.32
C GLU A 278 -16.72 -16.72 -11.21
N PRO A 279 -17.13 -16.76 -12.49
CA PRO A 279 -17.06 -15.58 -13.37
C PRO A 279 -17.69 -14.32 -12.77
N LYS A 280 -18.83 -14.48 -12.09
CA LYS A 280 -19.55 -13.39 -11.40
C LYS A 280 -18.75 -12.68 -10.31
N ASP A 281 -17.73 -13.32 -9.74
CA ASP A 281 -16.90 -12.69 -8.70
C ASP A 281 -16.04 -11.53 -9.27
N PHE A 282 -15.87 -11.49 -10.60
CA PHE A 282 -15.11 -10.48 -11.33
C PHE A 282 -15.98 -9.46 -12.07
N GLU A 283 -17.31 -9.61 -12.04
CA GLU A 283 -18.22 -8.61 -12.61
C GLU A 283 -18.10 -7.28 -11.87
N ILE A 284 -18.03 -6.18 -12.62
CA ILE A 284 -18.14 -4.83 -12.07
C ILE A 284 -19.58 -4.34 -12.17
N ARG A 285 -19.94 -3.33 -11.38
CA ARG A 285 -21.25 -2.69 -11.49
C ARG A 285 -21.45 -2.11 -12.89
N GLU A 286 -22.63 -2.34 -13.45
CA GLU A 286 -23.03 -1.74 -14.71
C GLU A 286 -23.43 -0.28 -14.53
N ALA A 287 -23.10 0.56 -15.51
CA ALA A 287 -23.65 1.90 -15.65
C ALA A 287 -24.21 2.08 -17.05
N HIS A 288 -25.22 2.94 -17.18
CA HIS A 288 -25.94 3.17 -18.44
C HIS A 288 -25.07 3.74 -19.56
N ALA A 289 -24.01 4.48 -19.24
CA ALA A 289 -23.05 5.01 -20.20
C ALA A 289 -21.62 4.66 -19.76
N LYS A 290 -20.83 4.12 -20.69
CA LYS A 290 -19.41 3.81 -20.49
C LYS A 290 -18.56 4.71 -21.39
N LEU A 291 -17.60 5.42 -20.81
CA LEU A 291 -16.60 6.15 -21.59
C LEU A 291 -15.52 5.18 -22.12
N ASP A 292 -14.97 5.48 -23.30
CA ASP A 292 -13.83 4.77 -23.85
C ASP A 292 -12.57 5.24 -23.11
N GLY A 293 -12.06 4.38 -22.22
CA GLY A 293 -10.88 4.64 -21.42
C GLY A 293 -9.64 4.98 -22.22
N ALA A 294 -9.58 4.69 -23.52
CA ALA A 294 -8.44 5.07 -24.36
C ALA A 294 -8.60 6.42 -25.06
N LYS A 295 -9.84 6.91 -25.26
CA LYS A 295 -10.14 8.08 -26.09
C LYS A 295 -10.66 9.28 -25.30
N ASP A 296 -11.39 9.03 -24.21
CA ASP A 296 -12.16 10.07 -23.52
C ASP A 296 -11.43 10.67 -22.31
N GLN A 297 -10.09 10.68 -22.35
CA GLN A 297 -9.22 10.99 -21.20
C GLN A 297 -9.60 12.29 -20.48
N ASN A 298 -9.80 13.40 -21.19
CA ASN A 298 -10.16 14.68 -20.56
C ASN A 298 -11.52 14.62 -19.83
N SER A 299 -12.51 13.94 -20.40
CA SER A 299 -13.83 13.75 -19.78
C SER A 299 -13.72 12.84 -18.55
N ILE A 300 -12.90 11.80 -18.64
CA ILE A 300 -12.61 10.88 -17.53
C ILE A 300 -11.98 11.66 -16.38
N GLU A 301 -10.92 12.43 -16.63
CA GLU A 301 -10.24 13.21 -15.58
C GLU A 301 -11.20 14.16 -14.86
N LYS A 302 -12.04 14.89 -15.60
CA LYS A 302 -13.04 15.79 -15.03
C LYS A 302 -14.07 15.03 -14.17
N ASN A 303 -14.61 13.93 -14.70
CA ASN A 303 -15.65 13.17 -14.02
C ASN A 303 -15.12 12.44 -12.78
N VAL A 304 -13.86 12.01 -12.77
CA VAL A 304 -13.21 11.47 -11.57
C VAL A 304 -13.16 12.51 -10.47
N LEU A 305 -12.73 13.73 -10.78
CA LEU A 305 -12.69 14.81 -9.79
C LEU A 305 -14.10 15.16 -9.29
N ASP A 306 -15.11 15.19 -10.17
CA ASP A 306 -16.50 15.40 -9.77
C ASP A 306 -16.97 14.31 -8.79
N VAL A 307 -16.73 13.03 -9.09
CA VAL A 307 -17.09 11.93 -8.20
C VAL A 307 -16.39 12.02 -6.82
N VAL A 308 -15.10 12.37 -6.80
CA VAL A 308 -14.28 12.39 -5.58
C VAL A 308 -14.58 13.62 -4.71
N PHE A 309 -14.87 14.77 -5.31
CA PHE A 309 -14.97 16.05 -4.60
C PHE A 309 -16.40 16.55 -4.37
N HIS A 310 -17.42 15.84 -4.87
CA HIS A 310 -18.83 16.12 -4.58
C HIS A 310 -19.24 15.64 -3.18
#